data_AF-A0AAV1EVF2-F1
#
_entry.id   AF-A0AAV1EVF2-F1
#
_cell.length_a   1.000
_cell.length_b   1.000
_cell.length_c   1.000
_cell.angle_alpha   90.00
_cell.angle_beta   90.00
_cell.angle_gamma   90.00
#
_symmetry.space_group_name_H-M   'P 1'
#
loop_
_entity.id
_entity.type
_entity.pdbx_description
1 polymer ?
#
loop_
_entity_poly.entity_id
_entity_poly.type
_entity_poly.pdbx_seq_one_letter_code
_entity_poly.pdbx_strand_id
1 'polypeptide(L)'
;MASLGWMALTLTLLLAVGNSLADTDPNELAGLVKETLNRFRPSYIFDNIEKKPMFSLAVSIPYDEEKEKFDVSKVEVSDEEVKKTMLQCKVHITSRVVAATVLRWPNVLEQCPKEPVQWRDVLKNCGESKMTWLDVQKKCSDKVRDGRADHAEYRALKHMFKTPNKNDFLLFYVLASPCDKRCANPENPWNILESIKEIKKWKNYAVVFSNVFQPRNGVVIPEEDLKRALEQLGKSVGLKNIFRCSKGKCESCSDDNKVTSFCVRD
;
A
#
# COMPACT_ATOMS: atom_id res chain seq x y z
N MET A 1 -2.85 18.18 -70.78
CA MET A 1 -2.05 18.80 -69.69
C MET A 1 -2.85 18.66 -68.41
N ALA A 2 -2.14 18.43 -67.30
CA ALA A 2 -2.54 17.67 -66.13
C ALA A 2 -3.78 18.16 -65.36
N SER A 3 -4.51 17.18 -64.81
CA SER A 3 -5.49 17.35 -63.74
C SER A 3 -4.80 17.75 -62.43
N LEU A 4 -5.32 18.74 -61.72
CA LEU A 4 -4.93 19.05 -60.35
C LEU A 4 -6.17 18.93 -59.45
N GLY A 5 -6.31 17.73 -58.89
CA GLY A 5 -7.25 17.43 -57.82
C GLY A 5 -6.82 18.11 -56.53
N TRP A 6 -7.78 18.75 -55.86
CA TRP A 6 -7.58 19.36 -54.56
C TRP A 6 -7.51 18.25 -53.51
N MET A 7 -6.34 18.06 -52.89
CA MET A 7 -6.23 17.26 -51.66
C MET A 7 -6.75 18.08 -50.48
N ALA A 8 -7.91 17.70 -49.96
CA ALA A 8 -8.36 18.12 -48.65
C ALA A 8 -7.49 17.46 -47.59
N LEU A 9 -6.61 18.24 -46.95
CA LEU A 9 -5.90 17.84 -45.75
C LEU A 9 -6.90 17.80 -44.58
N THR A 10 -7.47 16.62 -44.31
CA THR A 10 -8.16 16.37 -43.05
C THR A 10 -7.12 16.21 -41.95
N LEU A 11 -6.88 17.29 -41.21
CA LEU A 11 -6.07 17.31 -40.00
C LEU A 11 -6.87 16.59 -38.90
N THR A 12 -6.68 15.29 -38.73
CA THR A 12 -7.19 14.55 -37.57
C THR A 12 -6.38 14.93 -36.34
N LEU A 13 -6.84 15.96 -35.64
CA LEU A 13 -6.42 16.23 -34.27
C LEU A 13 -6.94 15.08 -33.40
N LEU A 14 -6.11 14.07 -33.15
CA LEU A 14 -6.30 13.13 -32.06
C LEU A 14 -6.18 13.92 -30.76
N LEU A 15 -7.31 14.42 -30.27
CA LEU A 15 -7.45 14.80 -28.87
C LEU A 15 -7.13 13.54 -28.06
N ALA A 16 -5.95 13.50 -27.46
CA ALA A 16 -5.58 12.51 -26.47
C ALA A 16 -6.53 12.67 -25.28
N VAL A 17 -7.69 12.01 -25.39
CA VAL A 17 -8.61 11.77 -24.29
C VAL A 17 -7.78 11.20 -23.14
N GLY A 18 -7.95 11.80 -21.96
CA GLY A 18 -7.23 11.45 -20.75
C GLY A 18 -7.36 9.97 -20.41
N ASN A 19 -6.41 9.16 -20.87
CA ASN A 19 -6.27 7.79 -20.44
C ASN A 19 -5.63 7.81 -19.05
N SER A 20 -6.46 7.70 -18.01
CA SER A 20 -6.04 6.86 -16.88
C SER A 20 -5.69 5.50 -17.48
N LEU A 21 -4.51 4.96 -17.22
CA LEU A 21 -4.13 3.59 -17.62
C LEU A 21 -5.10 2.57 -17.01
N ALA A 22 -6.25 2.40 -17.66
CA ALA A 22 -7.21 1.33 -17.42
C ALA A 22 -6.70 0.00 -17.99
N ASP A 23 -5.42 -0.08 -18.37
CA ASP A 23 -4.81 -1.16 -19.11
C ASP A 23 -3.36 -1.39 -18.65
N THR A 24 -3.10 -1.24 -17.35
CA THR A 24 -1.86 -1.77 -16.78
C THR A 24 -1.91 -3.29 -16.99
N ASP A 25 -1.09 -3.79 -17.92
CA ASP A 25 -0.97 -5.22 -18.19
C ASP A 25 -0.71 -5.94 -16.85
N PRO A 26 -1.59 -6.86 -16.43
CA PRO A 26 -1.42 -7.59 -15.18
C PRO A 26 -0.07 -8.32 -15.09
N ASN A 27 0.55 -8.68 -16.22
CA ASN A 27 1.89 -9.27 -16.25
C ASN A 27 2.98 -8.24 -15.94
N GLU A 28 2.88 -7.02 -16.49
CA GLU A 28 3.80 -5.92 -16.17
C GLU A 28 3.70 -5.57 -14.67
N LEU A 29 2.47 -5.45 -14.15
CA LEU A 29 2.23 -5.19 -12.73
C LEU A 29 2.84 -6.27 -11.83
N ALA A 30 2.73 -7.55 -12.22
CA ALA A 30 3.35 -8.65 -11.48
C ALA A 30 4.87 -8.52 -11.42
N GLY A 31 5.50 -8.08 -12.50
CA GLY A 31 6.92 -7.74 -12.55
C GLY A 31 7.30 -6.63 -11.56
N LEU A 32 6.59 -5.49 -11.63
CA LEU A 32 6.83 -4.34 -10.74
C LEU A 32 6.65 -4.71 -9.26
N VAL A 33 5.59 -5.45 -8.94
CA VAL A 33 5.31 -5.92 -7.57
C VAL A 33 6.41 -6.87 -7.10
N LYS A 34 6.83 -7.83 -7.92
CA LYS A 34 7.91 -8.77 -7.58
C LYS A 34 9.22 -8.05 -7.29
N GLU A 35 9.63 -7.13 -8.16
CA GLU A 35 10.86 -6.35 -7.99
C GLU A 35 10.79 -5.47 -6.74
N THR A 36 9.67 -4.77 -6.54
CA THR A 36 9.43 -3.95 -5.34
C THR A 36 9.52 -4.77 -4.06
N LEU A 37 8.93 -5.97 -4.04
CA LEU A 37 8.95 -6.86 -2.88
C LEU A 37 10.34 -7.46 -2.63
N ASN A 38 11.10 -7.79 -3.66
CA ASN A 38 12.49 -8.24 -3.51
C ASN A 38 13.34 -7.16 -2.84
N ARG A 39 13.15 -5.90 -3.23
CA ARG A 39 13.89 -4.76 -2.70
C ARG A 39 13.50 -4.37 -1.29
N PHE A 40 12.20 -4.27 -0.99
CA PHE A 40 11.75 -3.57 0.21
C PHE A 40 11.01 -4.43 1.24
N ARG A 41 10.70 -5.70 0.96
CA ARG A 41 9.98 -6.55 1.93
C ARG A 41 10.82 -6.73 3.21
N PRO A 42 10.30 -6.38 4.39
CA PRO A 42 11.01 -6.60 5.65
C PRO A 42 10.90 -8.04 6.13
N SER A 43 11.96 -8.52 6.77
CA SER A 43 11.94 -9.68 7.67
C SER A 43 12.92 -9.48 8.81
N TYR A 44 12.69 -10.15 9.93
CA TYR A 44 13.57 -10.11 11.10
C TYR A 44 13.62 -11.49 11.76
N ILE A 45 14.68 -11.77 12.52
CA ILE A 45 14.81 -12.99 13.31
C ILE A 45 14.36 -12.69 14.74
N PHE A 46 13.48 -13.52 15.28
CA PHE A 46 13.09 -13.52 16.69
C PHE A 46 13.00 -14.97 17.16
N ASP A 47 13.66 -15.31 18.26
CA ASP A 47 13.78 -16.68 18.78
C ASP A 47 14.19 -17.72 17.71
N ASN A 48 15.21 -17.39 16.91
CA ASN A 48 15.71 -18.22 15.80
C ASN A 48 14.69 -18.50 14.68
N ILE A 49 13.57 -17.77 14.64
CA ILE A 49 12.52 -17.91 13.62
C ILE A 49 12.47 -16.63 12.77
N GLU A 50 12.49 -16.78 11.45
CA GLU A 50 12.24 -15.66 10.53
C GLU A 50 10.77 -15.21 10.64
N LYS A 51 10.57 -13.95 10.98
CA LYS A 51 9.27 -13.28 11.04
C LYS A 51 9.16 -12.27 9.91
N LYS A 52 7.94 -12.15 9.35
CA LYS A 52 7.60 -11.20 8.27
C LYS A 52 6.47 -10.32 8.76
N PRO A 53 6.75 -9.06 9.18
CA PRO A 53 5.70 -8.19 9.69
C PRO A 53 4.74 -7.82 8.56
N MET A 54 3.51 -7.43 8.92
CA MET A 54 2.63 -6.75 7.97
C MET A 54 3.21 -5.38 7.64
N PHE A 55 3.15 -4.98 6.38
CA PHE A 55 3.73 -3.73 5.89
C PHE A 55 2.94 -3.18 4.70
N SER A 56 3.20 -1.92 4.41
CA SER A 56 2.71 -1.19 3.24
C SER A 56 3.82 -0.35 2.64
N LEU A 57 3.79 -0.20 1.33
CA LEU A 57 4.73 0.56 0.53
C LEU A 57 3.95 1.51 -0.38
N ALA A 58 4.46 2.71 -0.54
CA ALA A 58 4.09 3.60 -1.64
C ALA A 58 5.37 3.92 -2.41
N VAL A 59 5.43 3.50 -3.67
CA VAL A 59 6.64 3.57 -4.49
C VAL A 59 6.35 4.35 -5.77
N SER A 60 7.11 5.42 -5.99
CA SER A 60 7.14 6.20 -7.22
C SER A 60 8.13 5.56 -8.18
N ILE A 61 7.64 4.80 -9.16
CA ILE A 61 8.46 4.04 -10.11
C ILE A 61 8.64 4.87 -11.39
N PRO A 62 9.88 5.27 -11.74
CA PRO A 62 10.14 6.02 -12.96
C PRO A 62 9.84 5.22 -14.22
N TYR A 63 9.43 5.92 -15.27
CA TYR A 63 9.37 5.37 -16.62
C TYR A 63 10.78 5.37 -17.24
N ASP A 64 11.17 4.25 -17.83
CA ASP A 64 12.39 4.09 -18.59
C ASP A 64 12.09 4.32 -20.07
N GLU A 65 12.49 5.48 -20.59
CA GLU A 65 12.29 5.84 -22.00
C GLU A 65 13.02 4.89 -22.96
N GLU A 66 14.18 4.35 -22.59
CA GLU A 66 14.95 3.45 -23.45
C GLU A 66 14.30 2.06 -23.57
N LYS A 67 13.66 1.60 -22.49
CA LYS A 67 13.02 0.28 -22.43
C LYS A 67 11.50 0.36 -22.63
N GLU A 68 10.96 1.56 -22.78
CA GLU A 68 9.54 1.87 -22.89
C GLU A 68 8.67 1.21 -21.80
N LYS A 69 9.15 1.20 -20.54
CA LYS A 69 8.46 0.56 -19.42
C LYS A 69 8.77 1.20 -18.08
N PHE A 70 7.95 0.95 -17.06
CA PHE A 70 8.31 1.33 -15.69
C PHE A 70 9.44 0.43 -15.16
N ASP A 71 10.40 1.01 -14.44
CA ASP A 71 11.60 0.30 -13.99
C ASP A 71 11.87 0.57 -12.50
N VAL A 72 11.67 -0.45 -11.66
CA VAL A 72 11.90 -0.36 -10.21
C VAL A 72 13.37 -0.12 -9.91
N SER A 73 14.30 -0.56 -10.75
CA SER A 73 15.75 -0.34 -10.53
C SER A 73 16.13 1.15 -10.57
N LYS A 74 15.34 2.00 -11.23
CA LYS A 74 15.52 3.47 -11.23
C LYS A 74 15.03 4.17 -9.96
N VAL A 75 14.50 3.43 -8.98
CA VAL A 75 14.18 3.97 -7.65
C VAL A 75 15.45 4.01 -6.81
N GLU A 76 16.12 5.16 -6.82
CA GLU A 76 17.41 5.42 -6.14
C GLU A 76 17.24 5.61 -4.62
N VAL A 77 16.93 4.52 -3.91
CA VAL A 77 16.82 4.45 -2.45
C VAL A 77 17.51 3.18 -1.95
N SER A 78 18.20 3.22 -0.81
CA SER A 78 18.81 2.03 -0.21
C SER A 78 17.75 1.04 0.30
N ASP A 79 17.80 -0.18 -0.23
CA ASP A 79 16.95 -1.30 0.18
C ASP A 79 17.12 -1.62 1.67
N GLU A 80 18.37 -1.64 2.15
CA GLU A 80 18.74 -1.89 3.53
C GLU A 80 18.21 -0.80 4.46
N GLU A 81 18.30 0.47 4.06
CA GLU A 81 17.83 1.59 4.86
C GLU A 81 16.30 1.56 5.01
N VAL A 82 15.57 1.28 3.93
CA VAL A 82 14.11 1.12 3.94
C VAL A 82 13.71 0.00 4.91
N LYS A 83 14.31 -1.19 4.75
CA LYS A 83 14.05 -2.36 5.61
C LYS A 83 14.39 -2.06 7.07
N LYS A 84 15.58 -1.51 7.35
CA LYS A 84 16.04 -1.18 8.70
C LYS A 84 15.10 -0.18 9.39
N THR A 85 14.69 0.87 8.68
CA THR A 85 13.78 1.89 9.23
C THR A 85 12.42 1.29 9.60
N MET A 86 11.85 0.47 8.71
CA MET A 86 10.60 -0.24 8.97
C MET A 86 10.69 -1.21 10.16
N LEU A 87 11.82 -1.92 10.30
CA LEU A 87 12.06 -2.85 11.40
C LEU A 87 12.28 -2.12 12.73
N GLN A 88 12.77 -0.88 12.71
CA GLN A 88 12.73 0.03 13.86
C GLN A 88 11.34 0.59 14.17
N CYS A 89 10.28 0.01 13.60
CA CYS A 89 8.91 0.46 13.78
C CYS A 89 8.69 1.91 13.34
N LYS A 90 9.56 2.51 12.52
CA LYS A 90 9.41 3.87 11.99
C LYS A 90 8.76 3.84 10.61
N VAL A 91 8.31 5.00 10.15
CA VAL A 91 7.92 5.20 8.75
C VAL A 91 9.16 5.68 8.01
N HIS A 92 9.58 4.96 6.98
CA HIS A 92 10.60 5.43 6.05
C HIS A 92 9.95 6.37 5.04
N ILE A 93 10.60 7.50 4.75
CA ILE A 93 10.06 8.56 3.90
C ILE A 93 11.18 9.12 3.05
N THR A 94 11.05 9.00 1.74
CA THR A 94 11.87 9.70 0.72
C THR A 94 10.97 10.33 -0.32
N SER A 95 11.55 10.92 -1.38
CA SER A 95 10.80 11.39 -2.54
C SER A 95 10.23 10.27 -3.40
N ARG A 96 10.73 9.03 -3.26
CA ARG A 96 10.35 7.89 -4.10
C ARG A 96 9.74 6.70 -3.34
N VAL A 97 10.00 6.58 -2.04
CA VAL A 97 9.51 5.46 -1.22
C VAL A 97 8.96 5.98 0.10
N VAL A 98 7.72 5.56 0.42
CA VAL A 98 7.16 5.62 1.77
C VAL A 98 6.88 4.19 2.21
N ALA A 99 7.38 3.79 3.37
CA ALA A 99 7.28 2.41 3.83
C ALA A 99 7.02 2.33 5.34
N ALA A 100 6.09 1.47 5.75
CA ALA A 100 5.74 1.30 7.15
C ALA A 100 5.34 -0.14 7.45
N THR A 101 5.66 -0.61 8.66
CA THR A 101 5.12 -1.85 9.24
C THR A 101 3.85 -1.56 10.07
N VAL A 102 3.07 -2.58 10.38
CA VAL A 102 2.01 -2.44 11.39
C VAL A 102 2.66 -2.29 12.77
N LEU A 103 2.26 -1.27 13.53
CA LEU A 103 2.57 -1.23 14.96
C LEU A 103 1.48 -2.01 15.67
N ARG A 104 1.81 -3.12 16.32
CA ARG A 104 0.82 -3.92 17.05
C ARG A 104 1.39 -4.38 18.38
N TRP A 105 0.59 -4.24 19.43
CA TRP A 105 0.87 -4.86 20.72
C TRP A 105 0.38 -6.32 20.70
N PRO A 106 1.16 -7.29 21.21
CA PRO A 106 2.52 -7.17 21.74
C PRO A 106 3.65 -7.34 20.69
N ASN A 107 3.35 -7.57 19.40
CA ASN A 107 4.37 -7.83 18.36
C ASN A 107 5.57 -6.85 18.33
N VAL A 108 5.34 -5.57 18.67
CA VAL A 108 6.40 -4.54 18.77
C VAL A 108 7.51 -4.91 19.76
N LEU A 109 7.24 -5.78 20.74
CA LEU A 109 8.23 -6.31 21.67
C LEU A 109 9.19 -7.30 21.01
N GLU A 110 8.75 -7.99 19.97
CA GLU A 110 9.60 -8.86 19.16
C GLU A 110 10.36 -8.05 18.10
N GLN A 111 9.65 -7.15 17.42
CA GLN A 111 10.19 -6.42 16.26
C GLN A 111 11.13 -5.28 16.64
N CYS A 112 10.77 -4.48 17.65
CA CYS A 112 11.44 -3.20 17.94
C CYS A 112 11.37 -2.80 19.43
N PRO A 113 11.71 -3.69 20.40
CA PRO A 113 11.45 -3.47 21.83
C PRO A 113 12.08 -2.20 22.40
N LYS A 114 13.22 -1.78 21.85
CA LYS A 114 13.99 -0.61 22.31
C LYS A 114 13.61 0.70 21.62
N GLU A 115 12.70 0.66 20.66
CA GLU A 115 12.28 1.87 19.93
C GLU A 115 11.21 2.65 20.72
N PRO A 116 11.15 3.99 20.55
CA PRO A 116 10.16 4.81 21.24
C PRO A 116 8.71 4.45 20.88
N VAL A 117 7.84 4.51 21.88
CA VAL A 117 6.39 4.35 21.72
C VAL A 117 5.82 5.54 20.95
N GLN A 118 5.07 5.24 19.89
CA GLN A 118 4.43 6.26 19.04
C GLN A 118 2.99 6.60 19.48
N TRP A 119 2.41 5.81 20.38
CA TRP A 119 1.06 5.99 20.89
C TRP A 119 1.04 6.99 22.05
N ARG A 120 0.72 8.25 21.73
CA ARG A 120 0.67 9.36 22.70
C ARG A 120 -0.27 9.09 23.87
N ASP A 121 -1.40 8.44 23.61
CA ASP A 121 -2.36 8.06 24.64
C ASP A 121 -1.85 6.94 25.54
N VAL A 122 -1.03 6.00 25.03
CA VAL A 122 -0.34 5.02 25.88
C VAL A 122 0.67 5.71 26.79
N LEU A 123 1.51 6.60 26.25
CA LEU A 123 2.45 7.40 27.03
C LEU A 123 1.72 8.17 28.15
N LYS A 124 0.62 8.86 27.81
CA LYS A 124 -0.24 9.56 28.76
C LYS A 124 -0.80 8.62 29.85
N ASN A 125 -1.32 7.46 29.47
CA ASN A 125 -1.89 6.49 30.41
C ASN A 125 -0.84 5.82 31.30
N CYS A 126 0.41 5.75 30.84
CA CYS A 126 1.56 5.31 31.63
C CYS A 126 2.17 6.42 32.49
N GLY A 127 1.71 7.66 32.37
CA GLY A 127 2.23 8.81 33.13
C GLY A 127 3.62 9.28 32.70
N GLU A 128 4.04 8.97 31.47
CA GLU A 128 5.41 9.21 30.99
C GLU A 128 5.37 10.00 29.67
N SER A 129 6.35 10.86 29.44
CA SER A 129 6.45 11.62 28.17
C SER A 129 7.21 10.86 27.08
N LYS A 130 8.04 9.88 27.47
CA LYS A 130 8.84 9.06 26.56
C LYS A 130 9.11 7.69 27.18
N MET A 131 8.86 6.64 26.41
CA MET A 131 9.11 5.24 26.79
C MET A 131 9.50 4.43 25.57
N THR A 132 10.24 3.34 25.77
CA THR A 132 10.36 2.27 24.77
C THR A 132 9.21 1.27 24.89
N TRP A 133 9.00 0.44 23.86
CA TRP A 133 8.00 -0.63 23.94
C TRP A 133 8.28 -1.61 25.11
N LEU A 134 9.55 -1.89 25.38
CA LEU A 134 9.97 -2.72 26.51
C LEU A 134 9.66 -2.06 27.86
N ASP A 135 9.80 -0.73 27.97
CA ASP A 135 9.42 -0.03 29.20
C ASP A 135 7.90 -0.12 29.45
N VAL A 136 7.08 -0.05 28.40
CA VAL A 136 5.63 -0.23 28.51
C VAL A 136 5.30 -1.63 29.02
N GLN A 137 5.97 -2.67 28.51
CA GLN A 137 5.79 -4.04 28.98
C GLN A 137 6.02 -4.17 30.49
N LYS A 138 7.11 -3.55 30.97
CA LYS A 138 7.56 -3.64 32.36
C LYS A 138 6.73 -2.79 33.32
N LYS A 139 6.29 -1.61 32.89
CA LYS A 139 5.71 -0.60 33.80
C LYS A 139 4.18 -0.50 33.74
N CYS A 140 3.58 -0.69 32.57
CA CYS A 140 2.18 -0.31 32.34
C CYS A 140 1.52 -1.13 31.22
N SER A 141 1.84 -2.42 31.12
CA SER A 141 1.30 -3.29 30.07
C SER A 141 -0.23 -3.43 30.15
N ASP A 142 -0.81 -3.33 31.33
CA ASP A 142 -2.25 -3.30 31.59
C ASP A 142 -2.97 -2.09 30.94
N LYS A 143 -2.23 -1.03 30.59
CA LYS A 143 -2.76 0.16 29.91
C LYS A 143 -2.86 0.00 28.41
N VAL A 144 -2.35 -1.10 27.84
CA VAL A 144 -2.38 -1.37 26.40
C VAL A 144 -3.26 -2.57 26.12
N ARG A 145 -4.40 -2.34 25.45
CA ARG A 145 -5.29 -3.42 25.03
C ARG A 145 -4.56 -4.37 24.08
N ASP A 146 -4.71 -5.67 24.33
CA ASP A 146 -4.18 -6.69 23.44
C ASP A 146 -4.72 -6.52 22.00
N GLY A 147 -3.87 -6.78 21.02
CA GLY A 147 -4.17 -6.61 19.60
C GLY A 147 -4.36 -5.16 19.15
N ARG A 148 -4.19 -4.15 20.03
CA ARG A 148 -4.13 -2.74 19.61
C ARG A 148 -3.11 -2.57 18.50
N ALA A 149 -3.50 -1.87 17.44
CA ALA A 149 -2.62 -1.66 16.29
C ALA A 149 -2.82 -0.31 15.60
N ASP A 150 -1.74 0.21 15.00
CA ASP A 150 -1.78 1.17 13.92
C ASP A 150 -1.40 0.45 12.62
N HIS A 151 -2.34 0.47 11.68
CA HIS A 151 -2.24 -0.26 10.42
C HIS A 151 -1.19 0.38 9.50
N ALA A 152 -0.46 -0.44 8.76
CA ALA A 152 0.66 0.00 7.94
C ALA A 152 0.21 0.95 6.82
N GLU A 153 -0.98 0.71 6.28
CA GLU A 153 -1.58 1.50 5.20
C GLU A 153 -1.84 2.93 5.67
N TYR A 154 -2.44 3.07 6.85
CA TYR A 154 -2.71 4.35 7.48
C TYR A 154 -1.42 5.10 7.80
N ARG A 155 -0.40 4.39 8.31
CA ARG A 155 0.91 4.97 8.62
C ARG A 155 1.62 5.46 7.35
N ALA A 156 1.58 4.71 6.26
CA ALA A 156 2.19 5.11 4.99
C ALA A 156 1.44 6.30 4.37
N LEU A 157 0.11 6.26 4.30
CA LEU A 157 -0.70 7.30 3.67
C LEU A 157 -0.59 8.67 4.36
N LYS A 158 -0.34 8.70 5.69
CA LYS A 158 -0.05 9.95 6.41
C LYS A 158 1.19 10.68 5.92
N HIS A 159 2.12 9.97 5.30
CA HIS A 159 3.39 10.49 4.81
C HIS A 159 3.51 10.39 3.29
N MET A 160 2.39 10.20 2.60
CA MET A 160 2.32 10.07 1.14
C MET A 160 2.95 11.29 0.43
N PHE A 161 3.49 11.05 -0.76
CA PHE A 161 4.12 12.09 -1.59
C PHE A 161 3.15 13.26 -1.81
N LYS A 162 3.53 14.45 -1.35
CA LYS A 162 2.69 15.65 -1.49
C LYS A 162 2.61 16.16 -2.93
N THR A 163 3.66 15.90 -3.71
CA THR A 163 3.78 16.33 -5.10
C THR A 163 4.00 15.10 -5.99
N PRO A 164 3.01 14.70 -6.80
CA PRO A 164 3.17 13.54 -7.68
C PRO A 164 4.14 13.85 -8.82
N ASN A 165 4.95 12.87 -9.19
CA ASN A 165 5.66 12.90 -10.46
C ASN A 165 4.70 12.35 -11.53
N LYS A 166 4.24 13.20 -12.45
CA LYS A 166 3.18 12.84 -13.40
C LYS A 166 3.56 11.76 -14.41
N ASN A 167 4.86 11.52 -14.62
CA ASN A 167 5.35 10.51 -15.56
C ASN A 167 5.63 9.17 -14.88
N ASP A 168 5.73 9.16 -13.55
CA ASP A 168 5.97 7.95 -12.78
C ASP A 168 4.69 7.11 -12.62
N PHE A 169 4.88 5.83 -12.31
CA PHE A 169 3.84 4.93 -11.82
C PHE A 169 3.87 4.86 -10.29
N LEU A 170 2.74 5.16 -9.65
CA LEU A 170 2.60 4.95 -8.21
C LEU A 170 2.10 3.54 -7.91
N LEU A 171 2.96 2.72 -7.32
CA LEU A 171 2.56 1.45 -6.72
C LEU A 171 2.28 1.65 -5.23
N PHE A 172 1.01 1.55 -4.82
CA PHE A 172 0.63 1.45 -3.42
C PHE A 172 0.38 -0.02 -3.05
N TYR A 173 1.39 -0.67 -2.48
CA TYR A 173 1.34 -2.07 -2.07
C TYR A 173 0.97 -2.20 -0.59
N VAL A 174 0.09 -3.14 -0.28
CA VAL A 174 -0.29 -3.52 1.09
C VAL A 174 -0.27 -5.04 1.22
N LEU A 175 0.20 -5.60 2.33
CA LEU A 175 0.35 -7.07 2.41
C LEU A 175 -1.01 -7.81 2.36
N ALA A 176 -2.04 -7.23 2.97
CA ALA A 176 -3.38 -7.82 3.03
C ALA A 176 -4.45 -6.82 2.57
N SER A 177 -5.56 -7.30 2.06
CA SER A 177 -6.71 -6.49 1.66
C SER A 177 -7.22 -5.61 2.83
N PRO A 178 -7.95 -4.51 2.57
CA PRO A 178 -8.45 -3.67 3.65
C PRO A 178 -9.45 -4.44 4.53
N CYS A 179 -9.33 -4.29 5.85
CA CYS A 179 -10.37 -4.77 6.76
C CYS A 179 -11.64 -3.92 6.67
N ASP A 180 -12.79 -4.59 6.76
CA ASP A 180 -14.14 -4.04 6.67
C ASP A 180 -14.47 -3.10 7.84
N LYS A 181 -14.05 -3.43 9.07
CA LYS A 181 -14.46 -2.70 10.28
C LYS A 181 -13.67 -1.41 10.56
N ARG A 182 -12.49 -1.25 9.95
CA ARG A 182 -11.58 -0.12 10.23
C ARG A 182 -11.05 0.54 8.97
N CYS A 183 -10.24 -0.15 8.16
CA CYS A 183 -9.58 0.47 7.01
C CYS A 183 -10.57 0.99 5.99
N ALA A 184 -11.58 0.18 5.64
CA ALA A 184 -12.60 0.51 4.66
C ALA A 184 -13.96 0.89 5.26
N ASN A 185 -14.02 1.14 6.58
CA ASN A 185 -15.23 1.60 7.23
C ASN A 185 -15.30 3.14 7.22
N PRO A 186 -16.22 3.78 6.48
CA PRO A 186 -16.33 5.24 6.45
C PRO A 186 -16.66 5.86 7.83
N GLU A 187 -17.27 5.10 8.74
CA GLU A 187 -17.63 5.56 10.08
C GLU A 187 -16.46 5.50 11.07
N ASN A 188 -15.37 4.80 10.71
CA ASN A 188 -14.22 4.66 11.60
C ASN A 188 -13.28 5.86 11.42
N PRO A 189 -12.92 6.62 12.47
CA PRO A 189 -12.03 7.79 12.35
C PRO A 189 -10.59 7.41 11.94
N TRP A 190 -10.25 6.13 11.98
CA TRP A 190 -8.95 5.58 11.58
C TRP A 190 -9.00 4.85 10.24
N ASN A 191 -10.04 5.10 9.44
CA ASN A 191 -10.12 4.60 8.07
C ASN A 191 -9.07 5.25 7.17
N ILE A 192 -8.88 4.69 5.98
CA ILE A 192 -7.91 5.19 4.99
C ILE A 192 -8.58 5.84 3.77
N LEU A 193 -9.91 5.87 3.72
CA LEU A 193 -10.69 6.18 2.52
C LEU A 193 -10.44 7.59 2.00
N GLU A 194 -10.29 8.59 2.89
CA GLU A 194 -9.93 9.94 2.44
C GLU A 194 -8.46 10.06 2.08
N SER A 195 -7.55 9.58 2.95
CA SER A 195 -6.11 9.72 2.73
C SER A 195 -5.64 9.02 1.46
N ILE A 196 -6.27 7.91 1.08
CA ILE A 196 -5.88 7.17 -0.12
C ILE A 196 -6.31 7.88 -1.42
N LYS A 197 -7.27 8.82 -1.40
CA LYS A 197 -7.65 9.56 -2.63
C LYS A 197 -6.51 10.36 -3.23
N GLU A 198 -5.51 10.70 -2.43
CA GLU A 198 -4.29 11.38 -2.86
C GLU A 198 -3.58 10.65 -4.00
N ILE A 199 -3.69 9.31 -4.07
CA ILE A 199 -3.08 8.53 -5.16
C ILE A 199 -3.69 8.86 -6.53
N LYS A 200 -4.93 9.35 -6.59
CA LYS A 200 -5.59 9.75 -7.85
C LYS A 200 -4.96 10.98 -8.50
N LYS A 201 -4.08 11.69 -7.79
CA LYS A 201 -3.29 12.80 -8.36
C LYS A 201 -2.19 12.30 -9.31
N TRP A 202 -1.90 11.00 -9.28
CA TRP A 202 -0.96 10.34 -10.17
C TRP A 202 -1.67 9.94 -11.46
N LYS A 203 -0.98 10.11 -12.60
CA LYS A 203 -1.51 9.69 -13.91
C LYS A 203 -1.62 8.17 -13.98
N ASN A 204 -0.61 7.49 -13.47
CA ASN A 204 -0.46 6.03 -13.49
C ASN A 204 -0.35 5.54 -12.05
N TYR A 205 -1.25 4.66 -11.61
CA TYR A 205 -1.19 4.10 -10.27
C TYR A 205 -1.92 2.76 -10.16
N ALA A 206 -1.52 1.96 -9.17
CA ALA A 206 -2.26 0.78 -8.74
C ALA A 206 -2.23 0.63 -7.22
N VAL A 207 -3.34 0.18 -6.66
CA VAL A 207 -3.43 -0.34 -5.29
C VAL A 207 -3.35 -1.85 -5.35
N VAL A 208 -2.33 -2.42 -4.73
CA VAL A 208 -2.05 -3.85 -4.81
C VAL A 208 -2.06 -4.48 -3.43
N PHE A 209 -2.70 -5.64 -3.30
CA PHE A 209 -2.52 -6.50 -2.13
C PHE A 209 -2.24 -7.95 -2.48
N SER A 210 -1.63 -8.71 -1.58
CA SER A 210 -1.35 -10.13 -1.85
C SER A 210 -2.33 -11.09 -1.18
N ASN A 211 -2.67 -10.82 0.07
CA ASN A 211 -3.48 -11.71 0.89
C ASN A 211 -4.89 -11.16 1.09
N VAL A 212 -5.89 -12.03 1.15
CA VAL A 212 -7.20 -11.64 1.68
C VAL A 212 -7.04 -11.41 3.18
N PHE A 213 -7.61 -10.32 3.70
CA PHE A 213 -7.55 -10.03 5.12
C PHE A 213 -8.26 -11.11 5.93
N GLN A 214 -7.53 -11.68 6.89
CA GLN A 214 -8.06 -12.59 7.88
C GLN A 214 -7.68 -12.07 9.28
N PRO A 215 -8.64 -11.99 10.22
CA PRO A 215 -8.34 -11.56 11.57
C PRO A 215 -7.62 -12.70 12.32
N ARG A 216 -6.69 -12.32 13.21
CA ARG A 216 -5.84 -13.30 13.91
C ARG A 216 -6.59 -14.23 14.86
N ASN A 217 -7.78 -13.84 15.32
CA ASN A 217 -8.61 -14.67 16.17
C ASN A 217 -9.32 -15.80 15.39
N GLY A 218 -9.05 -15.94 14.09
CA GLY A 218 -9.62 -16.99 13.25
C GLY A 218 -11.09 -16.79 12.92
N VAL A 219 -11.68 -15.64 13.29
CA VAL A 219 -13.06 -15.32 12.93
C VAL A 219 -13.15 -15.21 11.41
N VAL A 220 -13.98 -16.04 10.81
CA VAL A 220 -14.27 -15.97 9.39
C VAL A 220 -15.02 -14.67 9.11
N ILE A 221 -14.51 -13.88 8.17
CA ILE A 221 -15.19 -12.68 7.69
C ILE A 221 -16.10 -13.12 6.53
N PRO A 222 -17.39 -12.76 6.56
CA PRO A 222 -18.29 -13.02 5.45
C PRO A 222 -17.75 -12.41 4.15
N GLU A 223 -17.91 -13.12 3.04
CA GLU A 223 -17.42 -12.66 1.75
C GLU A 223 -18.04 -11.31 1.35
N GLU A 224 -19.31 -11.09 1.68
CA GLU A 224 -19.97 -9.80 1.42
C GLU A 224 -19.28 -8.64 2.14
N ASP A 225 -18.72 -8.84 3.33
CA ASP A 225 -18.02 -7.79 4.07
C ASP A 225 -16.65 -7.49 3.45
N LEU A 226 -15.95 -8.52 2.97
CA LEU A 226 -14.71 -8.36 2.20
C LEU A 226 -14.97 -7.63 0.87
N LYS A 227 -16.05 -7.98 0.17
CA LYS A 227 -16.47 -7.29 -1.07
C LYS A 227 -16.80 -5.83 -0.78
N ARG A 228 -17.62 -5.56 0.24
CA ARG A 228 -18.00 -4.21 0.67
C ARG A 228 -16.76 -3.38 1.00
N ALA A 229 -15.78 -3.96 1.70
CA ALA A 229 -14.52 -3.27 2.01
C ALA A 229 -13.77 -2.83 0.73
N LEU A 230 -13.68 -3.73 -0.27
CA LEU A 230 -13.06 -3.42 -1.56
C LEU A 230 -13.88 -2.43 -2.40
N GLU A 231 -15.20 -2.49 -2.35
CA GLU A 231 -16.08 -1.51 -3.01
C GLU A 231 -15.91 -0.11 -2.41
N GLN A 232 -15.85 0.01 -1.08
CA GLN A 232 -15.63 1.31 -0.42
C GLN A 232 -14.23 1.87 -0.75
N LEU A 233 -13.21 1.01 -0.79
CA LEU A 233 -11.89 1.39 -1.27
C LEU A 233 -11.96 1.83 -2.74
N GLY A 234 -12.67 1.07 -3.58
CA GLY A 234 -12.90 1.34 -5.00
C GLY A 234 -13.60 2.68 -5.27
N LYS A 235 -14.50 3.14 -4.40
CA LYS A 235 -15.07 4.49 -4.48
C LYS A 235 -14.01 5.58 -4.29
N SER A 236 -12.96 5.29 -3.54
CA SER A 236 -11.88 6.23 -3.24
C SER A 236 -10.81 6.27 -4.33
N VAL A 237 -10.50 5.13 -4.97
CA VAL A 237 -9.37 5.00 -5.91
C VAL A 237 -9.72 4.48 -7.30
N GLY A 238 -10.99 4.14 -7.54
CA GLY A 238 -11.44 3.41 -8.74
C GLY A 238 -11.17 1.92 -8.62
N LEU A 239 -12.24 1.10 -8.64
CA LEU A 239 -12.13 -0.36 -8.45
C LEU A 239 -11.20 -1.03 -9.48
N LYS A 240 -11.20 -0.54 -10.71
CA LYS A 240 -10.31 -1.00 -11.79
C LYS A 240 -8.81 -0.86 -11.48
N ASN A 241 -8.44 0.02 -10.56
CA ASN A 241 -7.05 0.26 -10.16
C ASN A 241 -6.65 -0.56 -8.92
N ILE A 242 -7.52 -1.45 -8.43
CA ILE A 242 -7.25 -2.34 -7.31
C ILE A 242 -6.95 -3.72 -7.86
N PHE A 243 -5.81 -4.27 -7.47
CA PHE A 243 -5.35 -5.58 -7.93
C PHE A 243 -4.98 -6.45 -6.74
N ARG A 244 -5.20 -7.75 -6.92
CA ARG A 244 -4.61 -8.75 -6.04
C ARG A 244 -3.44 -9.42 -6.76
N CYS A 245 -2.27 -9.45 -6.13
CA CYS A 245 -1.08 -10.11 -6.64
C CYS A 245 -0.68 -11.28 -5.74
N SER A 246 -0.94 -12.51 -6.18
CA SER A 246 -0.67 -13.75 -5.43
C SER A 246 0.08 -14.74 -6.31
N LYS A 247 1.08 -15.43 -5.74
CA LYS A 247 1.87 -16.46 -6.43
C LYS A 247 2.45 -16.01 -7.78
N GLY A 248 2.89 -14.75 -7.86
CA GLY A 248 3.51 -14.18 -9.06
C GLY A 248 2.54 -13.79 -10.18
N LYS A 249 1.23 -13.80 -9.92
CA LYS A 249 0.20 -13.32 -10.84
C LYS A 249 -0.55 -12.16 -10.21
N CYS A 250 -0.92 -11.17 -11.01
CA CYS A 250 -1.81 -10.09 -10.61
C CYS A 250 -3.11 -10.19 -11.38
N GLU A 251 -4.23 -9.93 -10.72
CA GLU A 251 -5.55 -9.87 -11.35
C GLU A 251 -6.29 -8.64 -10.82
N SER A 252 -7.09 -8.01 -11.69
CA SER A 252 -7.93 -6.89 -11.28
C SER A 252 -9.01 -7.38 -10.33
N CYS A 253 -9.29 -6.57 -9.30
CA CYS A 253 -10.44 -6.78 -8.43
C CYS A 253 -11.75 -6.27 -9.04
N SER A 254 -11.74 -5.75 -10.27
CA SER A 254 -12.91 -5.24 -10.97
C SER A 254 -13.26 -6.12 -12.16
N ASP A 255 -14.49 -6.61 -12.20
CA ASP A 255 -15.12 -7.20 -13.39
C ASP A 255 -16.52 -6.62 -13.52
N ASP A 256 -16.81 -5.93 -14.62
CA ASP A 256 -18.03 -5.13 -14.80
C ASP A 256 -18.37 -4.21 -13.61
N ASN A 257 -17.34 -3.54 -13.06
CA ASN A 257 -17.40 -2.71 -11.84
C ASN A 257 -17.85 -3.44 -10.56
N LYS A 258 -17.78 -4.78 -10.54
CA LYS A 258 -18.04 -5.61 -9.35
C LYS A 258 -16.75 -6.23 -8.85
N VAL A 259 -16.73 -6.52 -7.55
CA VAL A 259 -15.58 -7.16 -6.90
C VAL A 259 -15.50 -8.63 -7.32
N THR A 260 -14.37 -9.03 -7.90
CA THR A 260 -14.11 -10.42 -8.31
C THR A 260 -13.92 -11.34 -7.09
N SER A 261 -14.32 -12.61 -7.22
CA SER A 261 -14.13 -13.59 -6.14
C SER A 261 -12.66 -13.84 -5.82
N PHE A 262 -11.77 -13.70 -6.82
CA PHE A 262 -10.33 -13.81 -6.63
C PHE A 262 -9.80 -12.83 -5.58
N CYS A 263 -10.41 -11.65 -5.45
CA CYS A 263 -9.96 -10.65 -4.49
C CYS A 263 -10.48 -10.84 -3.06
N VAL A 264 -11.37 -11.83 -2.82
CA VAL A 264 -12.02 -12.06 -1.52
C VAL A 264 -11.99 -13.52 -1.05
N ARG A 265 -11.36 -14.43 -1.81
CA ARG A 265 -11.20 -15.85 -1.48
C ARG A 265 -9.75 -16.30 -1.63
N ASP A 266 -9.22 -17.09 -0.70
CA ASP A 266 -7.89 -17.73 -0.79
C ASP A 266 -7.95 -19.14 -1.39
#